data_AF-A0A1M5WA21-F1
#
_entry.id   AF-A0A1M5WA21-F1
#
_cell.length_a   1.000
_cell.length_b   1.000
_cell.length_c   1.000
_cell.angle_alpha   90.00
_cell.angle_beta   90.00
_cell.angle_gamma   90.00
#
_symmetry.space_group_name_H-M   'P 1'
#
loop_
_entity.id
_entity.type
_entity.pdbx_description
1 polymer ?
#
loop_
_entity_poly.entity_id
_entity_poly.type
_entity_poly.pdbx_seq_one_letter_code
_entity_poly.pdbx_strand_id
1 'polypeptide(L)'
;MTGPEETDSLIARIAMADRVAFETVFHQASGTFLAIAQRITGDLVEAEEILEQLYVDLWDQADHFRDGPLPAIDELALTIRDRAITRKRSRANRPPELRTSDLLSQPGHHTVDEAATLAGCLETLPKARATLMRRIILDGESYDDLAQAADVDVETVRASVQGAIVALRACMISGSDFSVEDTISAAEAALGVGGHEENGQPADISDVLAFWQSQIAHLMLSETDPIPVPEQVLRRITSRVVPPDQETIWAQIWPYAVAGALAAGVLWLAMRAGILLPL
;
A
#
# COMPACT_ATOMS: atom_id res chain seq x y z
N MET A 1 6.11 -3.98 -12.80
CA MET A 1 6.16 -2.82 -11.90
C MET A 1 7.46 -2.07 -12.14
N THR A 2 7.43 -0.75 -11.97
CA THR A 2 8.61 0.12 -11.95
C THR A 2 9.46 -0.16 -10.71
N GLY A 3 10.72 0.28 -10.73
CA GLY A 3 11.63 0.07 -9.60
C GLY A 3 11.22 0.89 -8.36
N PRO A 4 11.70 0.53 -7.16
CA PRO A 4 11.41 1.26 -5.92
C PRO A 4 11.82 2.73 -6.00
N GLU A 5 13.01 3.05 -6.53
CA GLU A 5 13.50 4.44 -6.69
C GLU A 5 12.59 5.30 -7.59
N GLU A 6 12.01 4.69 -8.63
CA GLU A 6 11.07 5.38 -9.52
C GLU A 6 9.75 5.66 -8.79
N THR A 7 9.28 4.72 -7.97
CA THR A 7 8.08 4.91 -7.16
C THR A 7 8.29 6.03 -6.14
N ASP A 8 9.42 6.05 -5.42
CA ASP A 8 9.74 7.10 -4.44
C ASP A 8 9.77 8.50 -5.09
N SER A 9 10.33 8.60 -6.30
CA SER A 9 10.29 9.84 -7.09
C SER A 9 8.86 10.28 -7.43
N LEU A 10 7.99 9.33 -7.78
CA LEU A 10 6.57 9.62 -8.02
C LEU A 10 5.89 10.09 -6.74
N ILE A 11 6.12 9.44 -5.59
CA ILE A 11 5.54 9.86 -4.30
C ILE A 11 5.99 11.28 -3.92
N ALA A 12 7.27 11.61 -4.12
CA ALA A 12 7.76 12.96 -3.88
C ALA A 12 7.05 14.02 -4.75
N ARG A 13 6.69 13.68 -5.99
CA ARG A 13 5.87 14.54 -6.86
C ARG A 13 4.42 14.61 -6.41
N ILE A 14 3.85 13.52 -5.90
CA ILE A 14 2.49 13.52 -5.32
C ILE A 14 2.42 14.47 -4.11
N ALA A 15 3.45 14.52 -3.27
CA ALA A 15 3.54 15.51 -2.17
C ALA A 15 3.52 16.97 -2.66
N MET A 16 3.88 17.20 -3.92
CA MET A 16 3.77 18.49 -4.60
C MET A 16 2.45 18.66 -5.38
N ALA A 17 1.45 17.83 -5.09
CA ALA A 17 0.14 17.76 -5.76
C ALA A 17 0.19 17.44 -7.27
N ASP A 18 1.20 16.68 -7.71
CA ASP A 18 1.32 16.22 -9.10
C ASP A 18 0.35 15.08 -9.41
N ARG A 19 -0.66 15.37 -10.22
CA ARG A 19 -1.71 14.43 -10.63
C ARG A 19 -1.19 13.33 -11.54
N VAL A 20 -0.25 13.66 -12.44
CA VAL A 20 0.30 12.68 -13.38
C VAL A 20 1.11 11.65 -12.61
N ALA A 21 1.84 12.08 -11.59
CA ALA A 21 2.55 11.17 -10.70
C ALA A 21 1.57 10.24 -9.95
N PHE A 22 0.48 10.79 -9.42
CA PHE A 22 -0.56 10.02 -8.75
C PHE A 22 -1.21 8.98 -9.66
N GLU A 23 -1.65 9.38 -10.86
CA GLU A 23 -2.23 8.47 -11.85
C GLU A 23 -1.25 7.36 -12.26
N THR A 24 0.04 7.70 -12.38
CA THR A 24 1.09 6.73 -12.71
C THR A 24 1.20 5.65 -11.63
N VAL A 25 1.29 6.05 -10.35
CA VAL A 25 1.33 5.11 -9.21
C VAL A 25 0.04 4.29 -9.14
N PHE A 26 -1.11 4.92 -9.36
CA PHE A 26 -2.40 4.24 -9.41
C PHE A 26 -2.40 3.12 -10.46
N HIS A 27 -2.03 3.41 -11.71
CA HIS A 27 -2.04 2.42 -12.79
C HIS A 27 -1.01 1.30 -12.60
N GLN A 28 0.12 1.58 -11.93
CA GLN A 28 1.19 0.62 -11.73
C GLN A 28 0.93 -0.39 -10.61
N ALA A 29 0.29 0.03 -9.52
CA ALA A 29 0.22 -0.76 -8.28
C ALA A 29 -1.19 -1.19 -7.87
N SER A 30 -2.23 -0.45 -8.28
CA SER A 30 -3.61 -0.68 -7.77
C SER A 30 -4.11 -2.10 -7.97
N GLY A 31 -3.78 -2.73 -9.10
CA GLY A 31 -4.22 -4.10 -9.38
C GLY A 31 -3.65 -5.12 -8.42
N THR A 32 -2.37 -4.97 -8.05
CA THR A 32 -1.70 -5.82 -7.06
C THR A 32 -2.22 -5.53 -5.66
N PHE A 33 -2.37 -4.26 -5.27
CA PHE A 33 -2.93 -3.88 -3.97
C PHE A 33 -4.36 -4.37 -3.78
N LEU A 34 -5.19 -4.28 -4.82
CA LEU A 34 -6.55 -4.83 -4.78
C LEU A 34 -6.55 -6.35 -4.60
N ALA A 35 -5.63 -7.05 -5.28
CA ALA A 35 -5.47 -8.50 -5.14
C ALA A 35 -5.05 -8.90 -3.72
N ILE A 36 -4.07 -8.18 -3.13
CA ILE A 36 -3.62 -8.41 -1.74
C ILE A 36 -4.80 -8.22 -0.77
N ALA A 37 -5.52 -7.10 -0.88
CA ALA A 37 -6.66 -6.81 -0.02
C ALA A 37 -7.76 -7.86 -0.18
N GLN A 38 -8.13 -8.21 -1.42
CA GLN A 38 -9.17 -9.20 -1.73
C GLN A 38 -8.80 -10.58 -1.20
N ARG A 39 -7.53 -11.00 -1.33
CA ARG A 39 -7.04 -12.27 -0.81
C ARG A 39 -7.24 -12.39 0.69
N ILE A 40 -6.96 -11.33 1.44
CA ILE A 40 -7.07 -11.31 2.91
C ILE A 40 -8.53 -11.17 3.37
N THR A 41 -9.30 -10.26 2.76
CA THR A 41 -10.69 -10.01 3.16
C THR A 41 -11.64 -11.11 2.69
N GLY A 42 -11.35 -11.74 1.54
CA GLY A 42 -12.27 -12.62 0.82
C GLY A 42 -13.46 -11.88 0.18
N ASP A 43 -13.49 -10.54 0.23
CA ASP A 43 -14.58 -9.69 -0.24
C ASP A 43 -14.02 -8.54 -1.08
N LEU A 44 -14.41 -8.49 -2.36
CA LEU A 44 -13.96 -7.48 -3.32
C LEU A 44 -14.44 -6.08 -2.94
N VAL A 45 -15.64 -5.93 -2.39
CA VAL A 45 -16.19 -4.62 -2.01
C VAL A 45 -15.37 -4.04 -0.85
N GLU A 46 -15.04 -4.86 0.15
CA GLU A 46 -14.15 -4.43 1.24
C GLU A 46 -12.75 -4.08 0.73
N ALA A 47 -12.24 -4.86 -0.22
CA ALA A 47 -10.94 -4.61 -0.84
C ALA A 47 -10.91 -3.28 -1.61
N GLU A 48 -11.96 -2.96 -2.37
CA GLU A 48 -12.11 -1.68 -3.06
C GLU A 48 -12.14 -0.49 -2.09
N GLU A 49 -12.86 -0.61 -0.97
CA GLU A 49 -12.91 0.43 0.06
C GLU A 49 -11.54 0.68 0.70
N ILE A 50 -10.81 -0.39 1.00
CA ILE A 50 -9.45 -0.31 1.56
C ILE A 50 -8.50 0.36 0.57
N LEU A 51 -8.59 -0.01 -0.70
CA LEU A 51 -7.80 0.59 -1.78
C LEU A 51 -8.10 2.08 -1.95
N GLU A 52 -9.38 2.45 -1.96
CA GLU A 52 -9.81 3.85 -2.06
C GLU A 52 -9.26 4.68 -0.89
N GLN A 53 -9.36 4.17 0.34
CA GLN A 53 -8.83 4.88 1.50
C GLN A 53 -7.31 4.99 1.45
N LEU A 54 -6.58 3.96 0.98
CA LEU A 54 -5.13 4.04 0.79
C LEU A 54 -4.76 5.20 -0.13
N TYR A 55 -5.41 5.32 -1.28
CA TYR A 55 -5.09 6.35 -2.25
C TYR A 55 -5.49 7.76 -1.81
N VAL A 56 -6.54 7.89 -0.99
CA VAL A 56 -6.88 9.16 -0.33
C VAL A 56 -5.76 9.55 0.64
N ASP A 57 -5.34 8.63 1.50
CA ASP A 57 -4.28 8.90 2.47
C ASP A 57 -2.94 9.16 1.79
N LEU A 58 -2.64 8.46 0.71
CA LEU A 58 -1.44 8.69 -0.09
C LEU A 58 -1.38 10.12 -0.62
N TRP A 59 -2.49 10.69 -1.06
CA TRP A 59 -2.50 12.07 -1.54
C TRP A 59 -2.44 13.08 -0.40
N ASP A 60 -3.25 12.88 0.64
CA ASP A 60 -3.33 13.82 1.76
C ASP A 60 -2.06 13.82 2.61
N GLN A 61 -1.31 12.72 2.62
CA GLN A 61 -0.16 12.48 3.49
C GLN A 61 1.04 11.89 2.73
N ALA A 62 1.26 12.28 1.47
CA ALA A 62 2.36 11.76 0.64
C ALA A 62 3.75 11.92 1.28
N ASP A 63 3.99 13.00 2.05
CA ASP A 63 5.25 13.20 2.77
C ASP A 63 5.54 12.08 3.78
N HIS A 64 4.49 11.48 4.38
CA HIS A 64 4.65 10.36 5.32
C HIS A 64 5.27 9.14 4.64
N PHE A 65 4.75 8.78 3.47
CA PHE A 65 5.24 7.66 2.66
C PHE A 65 6.61 7.92 2.03
N ARG A 66 7.01 9.18 1.88
CA ARG A 66 8.32 9.56 1.34
C ARG A 66 9.42 9.47 2.40
N ASP A 67 9.12 9.92 3.61
CA ASP A 67 10.12 10.11 4.67
C ASP A 67 10.27 8.87 5.57
N GLY A 68 9.60 7.76 5.23
CA GLY A 68 9.61 6.50 5.95
C GLY A 68 10.92 5.70 5.80
N PRO A 69 11.15 4.70 6.67
CA PRO A 69 12.34 3.84 6.61
C PRO A 69 12.27 2.77 5.51
N LEU A 70 11.14 2.69 4.80
CA LEU A 70 10.87 1.71 3.76
C LEU A 70 10.71 2.41 2.41
N PRO A 71 11.01 1.74 1.28
CA PRO A 71 10.55 2.20 -0.03
C PRO A 71 9.04 2.42 0.00
N ALA A 72 8.55 3.46 -0.67
CA ALA A 72 7.15 3.86 -0.52
C ALA A 72 6.18 2.78 -1.04
N ILE A 73 6.57 2.01 -2.06
CA ILE A 73 5.78 0.88 -2.55
C ILE A 73 5.61 -0.22 -1.49
N ASP A 74 6.64 -0.46 -0.67
CA ASP A 74 6.62 -1.46 0.39
C ASP A 74 5.69 -1.01 1.51
N GLU A 75 5.79 0.26 1.91
CA GLU A 75 4.93 0.86 2.93
C GLU A 75 3.45 0.85 2.51
N LEU A 76 3.16 1.15 1.25
CA LEU A 76 1.81 1.08 0.69
C LEU A 76 1.27 -0.37 0.70
N ALA A 77 2.09 -1.35 0.33
CA ALA A 77 1.70 -2.77 0.34
C ALA A 77 1.39 -3.26 1.76
N LEU A 78 2.23 -2.90 2.75
CA LEU A 78 2.03 -3.22 4.16
C LEU A 78 0.78 -2.53 4.71
N THR A 79 0.55 -1.26 4.36
CA THR A 79 -0.64 -0.51 4.78
C THR A 79 -1.92 -1.17 4.28
N ILE A 80 -1.94 -1.64 3.03
CA ILE A 80 -3.07 -2.41 2.48
C ILE A 80 -3.30 -3.70 3.28
N ARG A 81 -2.22 -4.46 3.51
CA ARG A 81 -2.28 -5.72 4.27
C ARG A 81 -2.86 -5.49 5.67
N ASP A 82 -2.34 -4.52 6.40
CA ASP A 82 -2.73 -4.27 7.79
C ASP A 82 -4.20 -3.82 7.90
N ARG A 83 -4.67 -3.00 6.95
CA ARG A 83 -6.09 -2.61 6.86
C ARG A 83 -6.98 -3.80 6.55
N ALA A 84 -6.56 -4.67 5.63
CA ALA A 84 -7.30 -5.88 5.28
C ALA A 84 -7.39 -6.86 6.46
N ILE A 85 -6.29 -7.08 7.18
CA ILE A 85 -6.26 -7.92 8.39
C ILE A 85 -7.16 -7.32 9.48
N THR A 86 -7.06 -6.01 9.71
CA THR A 86 -7.89 -5.31 10.69
C THR A 86 -9.38 -5.46 10.34
N ARG A 87 -9.74 -5.30 9.06
CA ARG A 87 -11.12 -5.51 8.58
C ARG A 87 -11.56 -6.96 8.80
N LYS A 88 -10.76 -7.94 8.40
CA LYS A 88 -11.02 -9.38 8.59
C LYS A 88 -11.29 -9.71 10.07
N ARG A 89 -10.42 -9.23 10.98
CA ARG A 89 -10.57 -9.42 12.43
C ARG A 89 -11.83 -8.76 12.98
N SER A 90 -12.15 -7.54 12.53
CA SER A 90 -13.37 -6.83 12.95
C SER A 90 -14.66 -7.58 12.57
N ARG A 91 -14.64 -8.29 11.44
CA ARG A 91 -15.75 -9.13 10.96
C ARG A 91 -15.89 -10.41 11.77
N ALA A 92 -14.79 -11.07 12.13
CA ALA A 92 -14.80 -12.27 12.97
C ALA A 92 -15.44 -12.03 14.35
N ASN A 93 -15.34 -10.79 14.87
CA ASN A 93 -15.96 -10.39 16.13
C ASN A 93 -17.46 -10.03 16.01
N ARG A 94 -18.06 -10.11 14.83
CA ARG A 94 -19.49 -9.85 14.56
C ARG A 94 -20.23 -11.18 14.27
N PRO A 95 -21.50 -11.34 14.68
CA PRO A 95 -22.26 -12.54 14.32
C PRO A 95 -22.29 -12.73 12.79
N PRO A 96 -22.16 -13.98 12.31
CA PRO A 96 -21.89 -14.25 10.90
C PRO A 96 -23.07 -13.84 10.01
N GLU A 97 -22.85 -12.91 9.08
CA GLU A 97 -23.63 -12.85 7.85
C GLU A 97 -23.01 -13.84 6.86
N LEU A 98 -23.82 -14.76 6.36
CA LEU A 98 -23.43 -15.72 5.34
C LEU A 98 -22.99 -14.98 4.07
N ARG A 99 -21.69 -14.97 3.81
CA ARG A 99 -21.12 -14.66 2.50
C ARG A 99 -20.13 -15.74 2.12
N THR A 100 -20.53 -16.53 1.13
CA THR A 100 -19.67 -17.49 0.44
C THR A 100 -18.94 -16.75 -0.66
N SER A 101 -17.62 -16.84 -0.67
CA SER A 101 -16.77 -16.38 -1.77
C SER A 101 -15.68 -17.42 -1.95
N ASP A 102 -15.83 -18.24 -2.99
CA ASP A 102 -14.78 -19.11 -3.50
C ASP A 102 -13.85 -18.24 -4.37
N LEU A 103 -12.59 -18.08 -3.95
CA LEU A 103 -11.52 -17.63 -4.83
C LEU A 103 -10.32 -18.56 -4.67
N LEU A 104 -10.14 -19.41 -5.68
CA LEU A 104 -8.92 -20.18 -5.92
C LEU A 104 -7.95 -19.28 -6.70
N SER A 105 -6.81 -18.96 -6.10
CA SER A 105 -5.67 -18.36 -6.81
C SER A 105 -4.64 -19.44 -7.16
N GLN A 106 -4.28 -19.50 -8.45
CA GLN A 106 -3.18 -20.32 -8.97
C GLN A 106 -1.84 -19.61 -8.72
N PRO A 107 -0.71 -20.33 -8.58
CA PRO A 107 0.59 -19.70 -8.36
C PRO A 107 1.18 -19.17 -9.68
N GLY A 108 1.39 -17.85 -9.77
CA GLY A 108 2.22 -17.19 -10.76
C GLY A 108 3.71 -17.31 -10.42
N HIS A 109 4.53 -17.56 -11.44
CA HIS A 109 5.98 -17.78 -11.31
C HIS A 109 6.73 -16.51 -11.73
N HIS A 110 7.53 -15.94 -10.83
CA HIS A 110 8.44 -14.84 -11.15
C HIS A 110 9.83 -15.15 -10.58
N THR A 111 10.84 -15.06 -11.44
CA THR A 111 12.26 -15.24 -11.10
C THR A 111 12.81 -13.95 -10.51
N VAL A 112 13.43 -14.02 -9.33
CA VAL A 112 14.30 -12.98 -8.78
C VAL A 112 15.57 -13.66 -8.28
N ASP A 113 16.72 -13.17 -8.72
CA ASP A 113 18.04 -13.76 -8.41
C ASP A 113 18.90 -12.86 -7.50
N GLU A 114 19.72 -13.55 -6.69
CA GLU A 114 20.99 -13.17 -6.04
C GLU A 114 21.07 -12.15 -4.88
N ALA A 115 20.01 -12.06 -4.07
CA ALA A 115 20.15 -11.89 -2.60
C ALA A 115 19.29 -12.96 -1.91
N ALA A 116 19.59 -13.34 -0.68
CA ALA A 116 18.75 -14.26 0.09
C ALA A 116 17.41 -13.58 0.41
N THR A 117 16.49 -13.59 -0.54
CA THR A 117 15.14 -13.06 -0.40
C THR A 117 14.32 -13.97 0.49
N LEU A 118 13.34 -13.41 1.18
CA LEU A 118 12.39 -14.21 1.96
C LEU A 118 11.76 -15.33 1.13
N ALA A 119 11.42 -15.06 -0.14
CA ALA A 119 10.92 -16.07 -1.07
C ALA A 119 11.89 -17.24 -1.25
N GLY A 120 13.16 -16.96 -1.55
CA GLY A 120 14.20 -17.98 -1.69
C GLY A 120 14.44 -18.75 -0.39
N CYS A 121 14.44 -18.07 0.74
CA CYS A 121 14.64 -18.70 2.04
C CYS A 121 13.45 -19.56 2.47
N LEU A 122 12.22 -19.20 2.11
CA LEU A 122 11.04 -20.04 2.35
C LEU A 122 11.14 -21.40 1.65
N GLU A 123 11.78 -21.47 0.48
CA GLU A 123 11.99 -22.73 -0.26
C GLU A 123 12.99 -23.67 0.44
N THR A 124 13.82 -23.15 1.34
CA THR A 124 14.75 -23.97 2.14
C THR A 124 14.12 -24.60 3.38
N LEU A 125 12.94 -24.10 3.80
CA LEU A 125 12.24 -24.62 4.96
C LEU A 125 11.51 -25.94 4.65
N PRO A 126 11.24 -26.77 5.67
CA PRO A 126 10.28 -27.86 5.52
C PRO A 126 8.94 -27.33 5.02
N LYS A 127 8.34 -28.00 4.02
CA LYS A 127 7.12 -27.55 3.33
C LYS A 127 6.02 -27.08 4.28
N ALA A 128 5.76 -27.80 5.36
CA ALA A 128 4.75 -27.42 6.36
C ALA A 128 5.02 -26.05 7.00
N ARG A 129 6.28 -25.72 7.32
CA ARG A 129 6.66 -24.40 7.88
C ARG A 129 6.60 -23.31 6.83
N ALA A 130 7.05 -23.58 5.61
CA ALA A 130 6.95 -22.62 4.50
C ALA A 130 5.48 -22.26 4.21
N THR A 131 4.59 -23.26 4.15
CA THR A 131 3.14 -23.06 3.98
C THR A 131 2.56 -22.26 5.12
N LEU A 132 2.93 -22.55 6.37
CA LEU A 132 2.48 -21.81 7.54
C LEU A 132 2.89 -20.33 7.44
N MET A 133 4.16 -20.04 7.14
CA MET A 133 4.64 -18.67 6.98
C MET A 133 3.92 -17.93 5.84
N ARG A 134 3.69 -18.58 4.70
CA ARG A 134 2.94 -17.99 3.58
C ARG A 134 1.51 -17.65 3.97
N ARG A 135 0.82 -18.50 4.75
CA ARG A 135 -0.53 -18.20 5.25
C ARG A 135 -0.55 -16.97 6.16
N ILE A 136 0.44 -16.82 7.04
CA ILE A 136 0.56 -15.61 7.87
C ILE A 136 0.79 -14.38 6.98
N ILE A 137 1.75 -14.46 6.06
CA ILE A 137 2.19 -13.29 5.28
C ILE A 137 1.12 -12.87 4.27
N LEU A 138 0.61 -13.81 3.46
CA LEU A 138 -0.26 -13.55 2.32
C LEU A 138 -1.76 -13.60 2.66
N ASP A 139 -2.16 -14.46 3.60
CA ASP A 139 -3.58 -14.62 3.98
C ASP A 139 -3.95 -13.87 5.26
N GLY A 140 -2.95 -13.29 5.93
CA GLY A 140 -3.13 -12.48 7.13
C GLY A 140 -3.72 -13.28 8.30
N GLU A 141 -3.42 -14.57 8.38
CA GLU A 141 -3.90 -15.45 9.44
C GLU A 141 -3.17 -15.21 10.76
N SER A 142 -3.94 -15.23 11.84
CA SER A 142 -3.43 -15.18 13.22
C SER A 142 -2.96 -16.56 13.70
N TYR A 143 -2.29 -16.60 14.85
CA TYR A 143 -1.96 -17.86 15.50
C TYR A 143 -3.21 -18.68 15.84
N ASP A 144 -4.31 -18.02 16.21
CA ASP A 144 -5.58 -18.68 16.52
C ASP A 144 -6.20 -19.31 15.25
N ASP A 145 -6.20 -18.59 14.13
CA ASP A 145 -6.73 -19.09 12.85
C ASP A 145 -5.97 -20.35 12.39
N LEU A 146 -4.64 -20.32 12.51
CA LEU A 146 -3.77 -21.43 12.17
C LEU A 146 -3.95 -22.63 13.11
N ALA A 147 -4.05 -22.37 14.41
CA ALA A 147 -4.27 -23.39 15.43
C ALA A 147 -5.59 -24.12 15.20
N GLN A 148 -6.66 -23.36 14.95
CA GLN A 148 -7.97 -23.90 14.62
C GLN A 148 -7.94 -24.71 13.32
N ALA A 149 -7.29 -24.20 12.27
CA ALA A 149 -7.22 -24.90 10.98
C ALA A 149 -6.41 -26.21 11.04
N ALA A 150 -5.41 -26.29 11.93
CA ALA A 150 -4.55 -27.45 12.09
C ALA A 150 -4.98 -28.40 13.22
N ASP A 151 -6.02 -28.06 13.99
CA ASP A 151 -6.48 -28.81 15.18
C ASP A 151 -5.35 -29.03 16.21
N VAL A 152 -4.61 -27.96 16.51
CA VAL A 152 -3.51 -27.95 17.49
C VAL A 152 -3.62 -26.74 18.42
N ASP A 153 -2.93 -26.78 19.56
CA ASP A 153 -2.86 -25.63 20.47
C ASP A 153 -2.08 -24.44 19.85
N VAL A 154 -2.50 -23.22 20.18
CA VAL A 154 -1.90 -21.94 19.74
C VAL A 154 -0.39 -21.89 20.04
N GLU A 155 0.02 -22.42 21.19
CA GLU A 155 1.43 -22.47 21.59
C GLU A 155 2.28 -23.35 20.66
N THR A 156 1.69 -24.41 20.11
CA THR A 156 2.35 -25.28 19.12
C THR A 156 2.58 -24.52 17.81
N VAL A 157 1.60 -23.72 17.38
CA VAL A 157 1.75 -22.85 16.20
C VAL A 157 2.81 -21.79 16.45
N ARG A 158 2.76 -21.08 17.59
CA ARG A 158 3.74 -20.06 17.99
C ARG A 158 5.15 -20.62 17.94
N ALA A 159 5.42 -21.76 18.58
CA ALA A 159 6.73 -22.39 18.56
C ALA A 159 7.19 -22.78 17.14
N SER A 160 6.27 -23.23 16.28
CA SER A 160 6.56 -23.54 14.86
C SER A 160 6.93 -22.30 14.06
N VAL A 161 6.22 -21.19 14.27
CA VAL A 161 6.48 -19.88 13.64
C VAL A 161 7.81 -19.31 14.08
N GLN A 162 8.07 -19.26 15.38
CA GLN A 162 9.33 -18.77 15.93
C GLN A 162 10.52 -19.58 15.41
N GLY A 163 10.38 -20.92 15.34
CA GLY A 163 11.39 -21.77 14.71
C GLY A 163 11.61 -21.48 13.22
N ALA A 164 10.55 -21.16 12.48
CA ALA A 164 10.65 -20.74 11.08
C ALA A 164 11.34 -19.37 10.94
N ILE A 165 11.00 -18.40 11.79
CA ILE A 165 11.63 -17.07 11.83
C ILE A 165 13.14 -17.19 12.06
N VAL A 166 13.57 -18.03 13.02
CA VAL A 166 15.00 -18.25 13.30
C VAL A 166 15.73 -18.85 12.10
N ALA A 167 15.12 -19.82 11.42
CA ALA A 167 15.70 -20.43 10.23
C ALA A 167 15.78 -19.44 9.05
N LEU A 168 14.73 -18.64 8.85
CA LEU A 168 14.69 -17.59 7.83
C LEU A 168 15.70 -16.49 8.11
N ARG A 169 15.85 -16.06 9.38
CA ARG A 169 16.90 -15.13 9.82
C ARG A 169 18.27 -15.67 9.45
N ALA A 170 18.58 -16.93 9.77
CA ALA A 170 19.88 -17.51 9.46
C ALA A 170 20.17 -17.53 7.95
N CYS A 171 19.13 -17.63 7.12
CA CYS A 171 19.23 -17.58 5.67
C CYS A 171 19.43 -16.14 5.15
N MET A 172 18.68 -15.16 5.66
CA MET A 172 18.64 -13.79 5.13
C MET A 172 19.68 -12.84 5.76
N ILE A 173 19.99 -13.03 7.04
CA ILE A 173 20.76 -12.09 7.86
C ILE A 173 22.02 -12.80 8.39
N SER A 174 23.02 -12.94 7.51
CA SER A 174 24.34 -13.44 7.92
C SER A 174 25.16 -12.32 8.57
N GLY A 175 25.21 -12.30 9.91
CA GLY A 175 26.14 -11.43 10.66
C GLY A 175 25.55 -10.25 11.44
N SER A 176 24.25 -10.24 11.73
CA SER A 176 23.65 -9.20 12.59
C SER A 176 24.00 -9.39 14.08
N ASP A 177 24.27 -8.30 14.79
CA ASP A 177 24.53 -8.30 16.24
C ASP A 177 23.27 -8.50 17.12
N PHE A 178 22.07 -8.53 16.52
CA PHE A 178 20.80 -8.63 17.26
C PHE A 178 20.57 -9.99 17.94
N SER A 179 19.91 -10.00 19.10
CA SER A 179 19.52 -11.24 19.78
C SER A 179 18.52 -12.05 18.94
N VAL A 180 18.44 -13.36 19.18
CA VAL A 180 17.40 -14.22 18.59
C VAL A 180 16.01 -13.76 19.03
N GLU A 181 15.88 -13.36 20.29
CA GLU A 181 14.64 -12.82 20.87
C GLU A 181 14.20 -11.53 20.15
N ASP A 182 15.13 -10.59 19.94
CA ASP A 182 14.85 -9.34 19.22
C ASP A 182 14.39 -9.61 17.78
N THR A 183 14.97 -10.61 17.11
CA THR A 183 14.54 -10.98 15.75
C THR A 183 13.14 -11.57 15.76
N ILE A 184 12.84 -12.45 16.72
CA ILE A 184 11.52 -13.05 16.84
C ILE A 184 10.48 -11.95 17.06
N SER A 185 10.73 -11.04 18.02
CA SER A 185 9.86 -9.92 18.31
C SER A 185 9.68 -8.98 17.11
N ALA A 186 10.75 -8.65 16.39
CA ALA A 186 10.71 -7.84 15.17
C ALA A 186 9.86 -8.49 14.08
N ALA A 187 10.08 -9.80 13.85
CA ALA A 187 9.38 -10.55 12.82
C ALA A 187 7.90 -10.73 13.18
N GLU A 188 7.57 -11.07 14.43
CA GLU A 188 6.18 -11.19 14.89
C GLU A 188 5.43 -9.85 14.79
N ALA A 189 6.11 -8.73 15.07
CA ALA A 189 5.59 -7.39 14.88
C ALA A 189 5.36 -7.08 13.39
N ALA A 190 6.35 -7.35 12.51
CA ALA A 190 6.22 -7.17 11.07
C ALA A 190 5.10 -8.02 10.45
N LEU A 191 4.89 -9.23 10.98
CA LEU A 191 3.84 -10.15 10.55
C LEU A 191 2.46 -9.78 11.11
N GLY A 192 2.39 -8.96 12.18
CA GLY A 192 1.15 -8.58 12.84
C GLY A 192 0.47 -9.71 13.61
N VAL A 193 1.24 -10.70 14.10
CA VAL A 193 0.76 -11.90 14.81
C VAL A 193 1.07 -11.95 16.31
N GLY A 194 1.86 -10.99 16.82
CA GLY A 194 2.14 -10.85 18.25
C GLY A 194 1.02 -10.12 18.99
N GLY A 195 0.46 -10.72 20.03
CA GLY A 195 -0.29 -9.99 21.04
C GLY A 195 0.66 -9.08 21.80
N HIS A 196 0.28 -7.81 21.99
CA HIS A 196 1.06 -6.83 22.73
C HIS A 196 1.33 -7.32 24.16
N GLU A 197 2.48 -7.93 24.42
CA GLU A 197 3.10 -7.86 25.74
C GLU A 197 3.77 -6.49 25.83
N GLU A 198 3.14 -5.65 26.63
CA GLU A 198 3.51 -4.29 26.98
C GLU A 198 4.80 -4.30 27.81
N ASN A 199 5.94 -4.54 27.16
CA ASN A 199 7.25 -4.24 27.70
C ASN A 199 8.02 -3.45 26.65
N GLY A 200 8.41 -2.23 27.05
CA GLY A 200 8.82 -1.14 26.16
C GLY A 200 9.68 -1.60 24.98
N GLN A 201 9.20 -1.26 23.78
CA GLN A 201 9.91 -1.46 22.52
C GLN A 201 11.36 -0.99 22.69
N PRO A 202 12.37 -1.87 22.56
CA PRO A 202 13.75 -1.42 22.54
C PRO A 202 13.89 -0.50 21.33
N ALA A 203 14.43 0.70 21.53
CA ALA A 203 14.71 1.66 20.47
C ALA A 203 15.67 1.13 19.38
N ASP A 204 16.19 -0.09 19.56
CA ASP A 204 17.27 -0.73 18.81
C ASP A 204 16.81 -1.92 17.94
N ILE A 205 15.49 -2.12 17.75
CA ILE A 205 14.96 -3.17 16.85
C ILE A 205 14.41 -2.57 15.54
N SER A 206 14.35 -1.24 15.42
CA SER A 206 13.83 -0.52 14.25
C SER A 206 14.38 -1.04 12.92
N ASP A 207 15.70 -1.26 12.84
CA ASP A 207 16.37 -1.69 11.61
C ASP A 207 15.99 -3.12 11.23
N VAL A 208 15.87 -4.02 12.22
CA VAL A 208 15.44 -5.41 12.01
C VAL A 208 13.98 -5.46 11.61
N LEU A 209 13.14 -4.64 12.23
CA LEU A 209 11.73 -4.52 11.90
C LEU A 209 11.56 -4.03 10.46
N ALA A 210 12.22 -2.94 10.08
CA ALA A 210 12.18 -2.38 8.73
C ALA A 210 12.68 -3.41 7.69
N PHE A 211 13.75 -4.15 8.02
CA PHE A 211 14.22 -5.25 7.17
C PHE A 211 13.14 -6.31 6.93
N TRP A 212 12.50 -6.80 7.99
CA TRP A 212 11.43 -7.80 7.85
C TRP A 212 10.22 -7.24 7.10
N GLN A 213 9.83 -6.00 7.37
CA GLN A 213 8.75 -5.31 6.67
C GLN A 213 9.01 -5.22 5.16
N SER A 214 10.21 -4.81 4.74
CA SER A 214 10.58 -4.77 3.32
C SER A 214 10.59 -6.17 2.70
N GLN A 215 11.14 -7.18 3.38
CA GLN A 215 11.12 -8.55 2.87
C GLN A 215 9.71 -9.12 2.70
N ILE A 216 8.81 -8.83 3.64
CA ILE A 216 7.39 -9.22 3.57
C ILE A 216 6.70 -8.50 2.41
N ALA A 217 6.93 -7.19 2.26
CA ALA A 217 6.37 -6.41 1.16
C ALA A 217 6.82 -6.93 -0.20
N HIS A 218 8.12 -7.20 -0.38
CA HIS A 218 8.65 -7.81 -1.59
C HIS A 218 8.02 -9.17 -1.89
N LEU A 219 7.82 -10.02 -0.87
CA LEU A 219 7.15 -11.31 -1.05
C LEU A 219 5.70 -11.12 -1.53
N MET A 220 4.94 -10.21 -0.91
CA MET A 220 3.56 -9.92 -1.31
C MET A 220 3.47 -9.40 -2.74
N LEU A 221 4.32 -8.43 -3.08
CA LEU A 221 4.34 -7.78 -4.40
C LEU A 221 4.78 -8.74 -5.51
N SER A 222 5.62 -9.74 -5.20
CA SER A 222 6.10 -10.72 -6.15
C SER A 222 5.22 -11.96 -6.28
N GLU A 223 4.59 -12.46 -5.21
CA GLU A 223 3.74 -13.65 -5.26
C GLU A 223 2.26 -13.34 -5.57
N THR A 224 1.87 -12.05 -5.63
CA THR A 224 0.47 -11.67 -5.90
C THR A 224 0.26 -11.17 -7.32
N ASP A 225 -0.51 -11.95 -8.10
CA ASP A 225 -0.94 -11.54 -9.43
C ASP A 225 -1.95 -10.37 -9.36
N PRO A 226 -1.77 -9.30 -10.15
CA PRO A 226 -2.67 -8.16 -10.15
C PRO A 226 -4.04 -8.52 -10.73
N ILE A 227 -5.10 -7.98 -10.12
CA ILE A 227 -6.47 -8.08 -10.64
C ILE A 227 -6.92 -6.76 -11.28
N PRO A 228 -7.86 -6.79 -12.25
CA PRO A 228 -8.35 -5.56 -12.88
C PRO A 228 -9.10 -4.70 -11.87
N VAL A 229 -8.73 -3.41 -11.80
CA VAL A 229 -9.37 -2.44 -10.92
C VAL A 229 -10.64 -1.90 -11.60
N PRO A 230 -11.81 -1.94 -10.94
CA PRO A 230 -13.03 -1.41 -11.51
C PRO A 230 -12.94 0.10 -11.77
N GLU A 231 -13.42 0.55 -12.92
CA GLU A 231 -13.37 1.97 -13.34
C GLU A 231 -14.06 2.90 -12.32
N GLN A 232 -15.06 2.38 -11.61
CA GLN A 232 -15.78 3.13 -10.58
C GLN A 232 -14.88 3.53 -9.41
N VAL A 233 -13.91 2.69 -9.02
CA VAL A 233 -12.95 2.97 -7.94
C VAL A 233 -12.09 4.16 -8.32
N LEU A 234 -11.54 4.16 -9.54
CA LEU A 234 -10.75 5.27 -10.07
C LEU A 234 -11.54 6.58 -10.09
N ARG A 235 -12.82 6.54 -10.49
CA ARG A 235 -13.69 7.72 -10.47
C ARG A 235 -13.92 8.25 -9.05
N ARG A 236 -14.11 7.37 -8.06
CA ARG A 236 -14.28 7.78 -6.66
C ARG A 236 -13.01 8.43 -6.10
N ILE A 237 -11.86 7.80 -6.33
CA ILE A 237 -10.56 8.34 -5.90
C ILE A 237 -10.30 9.70 -6.54
N THR A 238 -10.36 9.80 -7.87
CA THR A 238 -10.09 11.06 -8.58
C THR A 238 -11.05 12.18 -8.13
N SER A 239 -12.32 11.88 -7.87
CA SER A 239 -13.28 12.88 -7.37
C SER A 239 -12.96 13.45 -5.97
N ARG A 240 -12.27 12.69 -5.12
CA ARG A 240 -11.92 13.09 -3.74
C ARG A 240 -10.55 13.74 -3.66
N VAL A 241 -9.61 13.15 -4.38
CA VAL A 241 -8.18 13.40 -4.26
C VAL A 241 -7.75 14.58 -5.12
N VAL A 242 -8.32 14.66 -6.33
CA VAL A 242 -7.85 15.56 -7.37
C VAL A 242 -8.96 16.59 -7.62
N PRO A 243 -8.95 17.78 -6.97
CA PRO A 243 -9.97 18.79 -7.26
C PRO A 243 -9.95 19.05 -8.77
N PRO A 244 -11.07 19.16 -9.50
CA PRO A 244 -11.01 19.34 -10.96
C PRO A 244 -10.05 20.47 -11.30
N ASP A 245 -9.23 20.27 -12.34
CA ASP A 245 -8.31 21.30 -12.82
C ASP A 245 -9.12 22.59 -12.87
N GLN A 246 -8.76 23.54 -12.02
CA GLN A 246 -9.28 24.88 -12.18
C GLN A 246 -8.51 25.40 -13.39
N GLU A 247 -8.90 24.96 -14.60
CA GLU A 247 -9.07 25.88 -15.70
C GLU A 247 -9.93 26.97 -15.11
N THR A 248 -9.21 27.93 -14.55
CA THR A 248 -9.71 28.79 -13.51
C THR A 248 -10.90 29.49 -14.12
N ILE A 249 -11.90 29.85 -13.34
CA ILE A 249 -12.93 30.78 -13.82
C ILE A 249 -12.28 31.94 -14.63
N TRP A 250 -11.03 32.31 -14.29
CA TRP A 250 -10.12 33.14 -15.06
C TRP A 250 -9.81 32.72 -16.52
N ALA A 251 -9.52 31.45 -16.83
CA ALA A 251 -9.34 30.99 -18.21
C ALA A 251 -10.61 31.21 -19.07
N GLN A 252 -11.79 31.06 -18.46
CA GLN A 252 -13.07 31.31 -19.12
C GLN A 252 -13.43 32.80 -19.21
N ILE A 253 -13.01 33.62 -18.23
CA ILE A 253 -13.30 35.07 -18.17
C ILE A 253 -12.26 35.92 -18.91
N TRP A 254 -10.99 35.50 -19.00
CA TRP A 254 -9.89 36.26 -19.61
C TRP A 254 -10.18 36.75 -21.04
N PRO A 255 -10.81 35.96 -21.95
CA PRO A 255 -11.19 36.44 -23.27
C PRO A 255 -12.11 37.67 -23.22
N TYR A 256 -13.03 37.70 -22.25
CA TYR A 256 -13.98 38.80 -22.07
C TYR A 256 -13.34 40.03 -21.41
N ALA A 257 -12.41 39.83 -20.47
CA ALA A 257 -11.65 40.91 -19.85
C ALA A 257 -10.75 41.65 -20.86
N VAL A 258 -10.07 40.90 -21.74
CA VAL A 258 -9.24 41.48 -22.81
C VAL A 258 -10.10 42.23 -23.82
N ALA A 259 -11.26 41.68 -24.21
CA ALA A 259 -12.20 42.36 -25.11
C ALA A 259 -12.70 43.70 -24.53
N GLY A 260 -13.02 43.74 -23.24
CA GLY A 260 -13.43 44.97 -22.55
C GLY A 260 -12.34 46.04 -22.53
N ALA A 261 -11.09 45.65 -22.24
CA ALA A 261 -9.95 46.57 -22.25
C ALA A 261 -9.66 47.14 -23.65
N LEU A 262 -9.76 46.31 -24.70
CA LEU A 262 -9.60 46.75 -26.08
C LEU A 262 -10.71 47.72 -26.50
N ALA A 263 -11.97 47.43 -26.15
CA ALA A 263 -13.09 48.33 -26.45
C ALA A 263 -12.93 49.70 -25.76
N ALA A 264 -12.53 49.72 -24.48
CA ALA A 264 -12.25 50.94 -23.75
C ALA A 264 -11.07 51.72 -24.34
N GLY A 265 -10.01 51.02 -24.77
CA GLY A 265 -8.85 51.61 -25.44
C GLY A 265 -9.22 52.26 -26.78
N VAL A 266 -10.00 51.57 -27.62
CA VAL A 266 -10.50 52.10 -28.89
C VAL A 266 -11.39 53.33 -28.66
N LEU A 267 -12.27 53.28 -27.67
CA LEU A 267 -13.15 54.41 -27.32
C LEU A 267 -12.34 55.63 -26.84
N TRP A 268 -11.34 55.41 -25.99
CA TRP A 268 -10.43 56.47 -25.52
C TRP A 268 -9.62 57.08 -26.66
N LEU A 269 -9.13 56.25 -27.58
CA LEU A 269 -8.36 56.69 -28.75
C LEU A 269 -9.25 57.45 -29.74
N ALA A 270 -10.50 57.03 -29.93
CA ALA A 270 -11.50 57.72 -30.76
C ALA A 270 -11.90 59.08 -30.17
N MET A 271 -12.07 59.19 -28.85
CA MET A 271 -12.27 60.46 -28.16
C MET A 271 -11.04 61.37 -28.29
N ARG A 272 -9.83 60.85 -28.08
CA ARG A 272 -8.58 61.61 -28.16
C ARG A 272 -8.26 62.10 -29.57
N ALA A 273 -8.62 61.33 -30.59
CA ALA A 273 -8.44 61.67 -32.00
C ALA A 273 -9.51 62.65 -32.54
N GLY A 274 -10.51 63.03 -31.73
CA GLY A 274 -11.56 63.98 -32.12
C GLY A 274 -12.55 63.42 -33.16
N ILE A 275 -12.62 62.09 -33.30
CA ILE A 275 -13.51 61.41 -34.25
C ILE A 275 -14.95 61.37 -33.70
N LEU A 276 -15.10 61.41 -32.38
CA LEU A 276 -16.39 61.53 -31.71
C LEU A 276 -16.63 62.99 -31.32
N LEU A 277 -17.63 63.62 -31.94
CA LEU A 277 -18.17 64.90 -31.48
C LEU A 277 -18.78 64.70 -30.09
N PRO A 278 -18.44 65.51 -29.08
CA PRO A 278 -19.15 65.48 -27.82
C PRO A 278 -20.61 65.86 -28.09
N LEU A 279 -21.53 64.97 -27.69
CA LEU A 279 -22.97 65.26 -27.59
C LEU A 279 -23.20 66.32 -26.51
#